data_AF-A0A504Z431-F1
#
_entry.id   AF-A0A504Z431-F1
#
_cell.length_a   1.000
_cell.length_b   1.000
_cell.length_c   1.000
_cell.angle_alpha   90.00
_cell.angle_beta   90.00
_cell.angle_gamma   90.00
#
_symmetry.space_group_name_H-M   'P 1'
#
loop_
_entity.id
_entity.type
_entity.pdbx_description
1 polymer ?
#
loop_
_entity_poly.entity_id
_entity_poly.type
_entity_poly.pdbx_seq_one_letter_code
_entity_poly.pdbx_strand_id
1 'polypeptide(L)' 'MDYLIADVSDVEFVIETQLEKQIGLGCLPFPNMNKSGAGVCKYFIINQCPLNNQCPLRHIKADRTVVCKHWLRGLVQEGR' A
#
# COMPACT_ATOMS: atom_id res chain seq x y z
N MET A 1 -11.88 15.17 -23.27
CA MET A 1 -12.77 16.34 -23.36
C MET A 1 -13.16 16.82 -21.97
N ASP A 2 -13.40 15.93 -21.01
CA ASP A 2 -13.73 16.30 -19.63
C ASP A 2 -12.65 17.10 -18.91
N TYR A 3 -11.37 16.84 -19.19
CA TYR A 3 -10.22 17.64 -18.69
C TYR A 3 -10.13 19.07 -19.28
N LEU A 4 -10.96 19.45 -20.27
CA LEU A 4 -11.04 20.83 -20.76
C LEU A 4 -12.20 21.61 -20.12
N ILE A 5 -13.20 20.89 -19.59
CA ILE A 5 -14.45 21.45 -19.07
C ILE A 5 -14.43 21.47 -17.54
N ALA A 6 -13.88 20.41 -16.93
CA ALA A 6 -13.82 20.20 -15.49
C ALA A 6 -12.45 19.60 -15.11
N ASP A 7 -11.39 20.35 -15.40
CA ASP A 7 -10.06 19.99 -14.90
C ASP A 7 -10.00 20.21 -13.39
N VAL A 8 -9.44 19.22 -12.69
CA VAL A 8 -9.24 19.23 -11.23
C VAL A 8 -7.78 19.01 -10.87
N SER A 9 -6.87 19.14 -11.84
CA SER A 9 -5.44 18.93 -11.64
C SER A 9 -4.81 19.87 -10.60
N ASP A 10 -5.36 21.09 -10.46
CA ASP A 10 -4.90 22.10 -9.48
C ASP A 10 -5.63 22.01 -8.12
N VAL A 11 -6.51 21.02 -7.95
CA VAL A 11 -7.29 20.84 -6.72
C VAL A 11 -6.65 19.75 -5.87
N GLU A 12 -6.17 20.11 -4.69
CA GLU A 12 -5.74 19.11 -3.71
C GLU A 12 -6.96 18.48 -3.02
N PHE A 13 -7.15 17.18 -3.24
CA PHE A 13 -8.21 16.47 -2.56
C PHE A 13 -7.77 16.04 -1.17
N VAL A 14 -8.68 16.18 -0.20
CA VAL A 14 -8.45 15.69 1.17
C VAL A 14 -8.08 14.21 1.18
N ILE A 15 -8.69 13.41 0.28
CA ILE A 15 -8.41 11.98 0.18
C ILE A 15 -6.96 11.69 -0.23
N GLU A 16 -6.37 12.52 -1.09
CA GLU A 16 -4.96 12.37 -1.48
C GLU A 16 -4.07 12.55 -0.26
N THR A 17 -4.24 13.67 0.46
CA THR A 17 -3.51 13.93 1.71
C THR A 17 -3.68 12.79 2.73
N GLN A 18 -4.89 12.25 2.88
CA GLN A 18 -5.16 11.14 3.81
C GLN A 18 -4.50 9.83 3.40
N LEU A 19 -4.52 9.48 2.11
CA LEU A 19 -3.86 8.30 1.55
C LEU A 19 -2.33 8.43 1.67
N GLU A 20 -1.78 9.61 1.39
CA GLU A 20 -0.34 9.85 1.46
C GLU A 20 0.20 9.75 2.89
N LYS A 21 -0.52 10.35 3.84
CA LYS A 21 -0.18 10.32 5.28
C LYS A 21 -0.66 9.05 5.98
N GLN A 22 -1.31 8.14 5.25
CA GLN A 22 -1.84 6.87 5.78
C GLN A 22 -2.72 7.05 7.03
N ILE A 23 -3.56 8.08 7.02
CA ILE A 23 -4.42 8.45 8.15
C ILE A 23 -5.52 7.40 8.33
N GLY A 24 -5.80 7.00 9.57
CA GLY A 24 -6.90 6.09 9.89
C GLY A 24 -6.57 4.60 9.72
N LEU A 25 -5.32 4.23 9.44
CA LEU A 25 -4.92 2.83 9.42
C LEU A 25 -4.91 2.22 10.82
N GLY A 26 -5.70 1.18 11.03
CA GLY A 26 -5.62 0.31 12.19
C GLY A 26 -4.66 -0.87 11.98
N CYS A 27 -4.14 -1.44 13.06
CA CYS A 27 -3.39 -2.70 13.00
C CYS A 27 -4.28 -3.84 12.47
N LEU A 28 -3.66 -4.76 11.74
CA LEU A 28 -4.28 -6.05 11.46
C LEU A 28 -4.51 -6.83 12.76
N PRO A 29 -5.61 -7.59 12.86
CA PRO A 29 -5.93 -8.33 14.08
C PRO A 29 -4.94 -9.46 14.38
N PHE A 30 -4.31 -10.03 13.35
CA PHE A 30 -3.33 -11.09 13.47
C PHE A 30 -2.04 -10.75 12.71
N PRO A 31 -0.86 -11.18 13.21
CA PRO A 31 0.39 -10.99 12.50
C PRO A 31 0.43 -11.82 11.21
N ASN A 32 1.25 -11.39 10.24
CA ASN A 32 1.56 -12.11 9.00
C ASN A 32 0.35 -12.44 8.10
N MET A 33 -0.76 -11.69 8.20
CA MET A 33 -1.86 -11.80 7.25
C MET A 33 -1.41 -11.38 5.85
N ASN A 34 -2.03 -11.99 4.84
CA ASN A 34 -1.79 -11.63 3.44
C ASN A 34 -2.24 -10.18 3.16
N LYS A 35 -1.33 -9.38 2.61
CA LYS A 35 -1.55 -7.96 2.25
C LYS A 35 -1.58 -7.76 0.73
N SER A 36 -1.70 -8.85 -0.04
CA SER A 36 -1.79 -8.79 -1.51
C SER A 36 -3.01 -7.97 -1.92
N GLY A 37 -2.80 -6.95 -2.76
CA GLY A 37 -3.84 -5.99 -3.17
C GLY A 37 -3.90 -4.72 -2.31
N ALA A 38 -3.27 -4.69 -1.14
CA ALA A 38 -3.13 -3.45 -0.37
C ALA A 38 -2.06 -2.54 -0.99
N GLY A 39 -2.15 -1.23 -0.69
CA GLY A 39 -1.15 -0.24 -1.08
C GLY A 39 0.22 -0.50 -0.44
N VAL A 40 1.26 0.16 -0.96
CA VAL A 40 2.62 0.08 -0.41
C VAL A 40 2.79 1.07 0.74
N CYS A 41 3.36 0.62 1.85
CA CYS A 41 3.63 1.50 2.99
C CYS A 41 4.81 2.43 2.68
N LYS A 42 4.52 3.72 2.43
CA LYS A 42 5.54 4.78 2.31
C LYS A 42 6.44 4.88 3.55
N TYR A 43 5.87 4.77 4.76
CA TYR A 43 6.65 4.82 6.01
C TYR A 43 7.62 3.64 6.18
N PHE A 44 7.29 2.46 5.63
CA PHE A 44 8.21 1.32 5.69
C PHE A 44 9.45 1.54 4.81
N ILE A 45 9.27 2.17 3.63
CA ILE A 45 10.38 2.47 2.71
C ILE A 45 11.42 3.38 3.38
N ILE A 46 10.98 4.32 4.22
CA ILE A 46 11.86 5.21 5.00
C ILE A 46 12.21 4.66 6.40
N ASN A 47 11.88 3.40 6.70
CA ASN A 47 12.11 2.73 7.99
C ASN A 47 11.42 3.39 9.22
N GLN A 48 10.29 4.05 9.04
CA GLN A 48 9.52 4.74 10.09
C GLN A 48 8.11 4.16 10.31
N CYS A 49 7.79 2.98 9.78
CA CYS A 49 6.46 2.39 9.95
C CYS A 49 6.21 1.98 11.42
N PRO A 50 5.21 2.57 12.11
CA PRO A 50 4.96 2.27 13.52
C PRO A 50 4.29 0.90 13.74
N LEU A 51 3.61 0.36 12.72
CA LEU A 51 2.77 -0.83 12.84
C LEU A 51 3.52 -2.15 12.55
N ASN A 52 4.76 -2.06 12.05
CA ASN A 52 5.65 -3.19 11.76
C ASN A 52 4.93 -4.38 11.05
N ASN A 53 5.04 -5.62 11.54
CA ASN A 53 4.39 -6.78 10.89
C ASN A 53 2.86 -6.72 10.86
N GLN A 54 2.23 -5.93 11.75
CA GLN A 54 0.78 -5.74 11.81
C GLN A 54 0.30 -4.56 10.94
N CYS A 55 1.19 -3.89 10.20
CA CYS A 55 0.79 -2.88 9.23
C CYS A 55 -0.16 -3.49 8.19
N PRO A 56 -1.32 -2.89 7.90
CA PRO A 56 -2.24 -3.38 6.88
C PRO A 56 -1.70 -3.19 5.45
N LEU A 57 -0.74 -2.28 5.27
CA LEU A 57 -0.09 -2.02 3.99
C LEU A 57 1.08 -2.97 3.72
N ARG A 58 1.45 -3.09 2.46
CA ARG A 58 2.54 -3.94 2.00
C ARG A 58 3.90 -3.32 2.32
N HIS A 59 4.78 -4.14 2.87
CA HIS A 59 6.18 -3.83 3.11
C HIS A 59 7.01 -4.51 2.02
N ILE A 60 7.55 -3.73 1.07
CA ILE A 60 8.29 -4.27 -0.08
C ILE A 60 9.79 -4.09 0.16
N LYS A 61 10.57 -5.14 -0.11
CA LYS A 61 12.04 -5.08 -0.23
C LYS A 61 12.41 -5.15 -1.70
N ALA A 62 13.39 -4.35 -2.13
CA ALA A 62 13.81 -4.26 -3.53
C ALA A 62 14.72 -5.42 -3.99
N ASP A 63 14.66 -6.57 -3.32
CA ASP A 63 15.63 -7.67 -3.47
C ASP A 63 15.22 -8.75 -4.48
N ARG A 64 14.07 -8.61 -5.16
CA ARG A 64 13.52 -9.64 -6.05
C ARG A 64 13.46 -9.19 -7.50
N THR A 65 13.98 -10.05 -8.37
CA THR A 65 14.05 -9.82 -9.82
C THR A 65 13.00 -10.62 -10.61
N VAL A 66 12.42 -11.67 -10.03
CA VAL A 66 11.46 -12.56 -10.70
C VAL A 66 10.13 -12.61 -9.95
N VAL A 67 9.03 -12.59 -10.70
CA VAL A 67 7.66 -12.68 -10.18
C VAL A 67 7.35 -14.11 -9.71
N CYS A 68 6.71 -14.24 -8.54
CA CYS A 68 6.33 -15.54 -7.97
C CYS A 68 5.17 -16.19 -8.75
N LYS A 69 5.27 -17.49 -9.05
CA LYS A 69 4.19 -18.26 -9.72
C LYS A 69 2.87 -18.26 -8.94
N HIS A 70 2.91 -18.22 -7.62
CA HIS A 70 1.71 -18.22 -6.78
C HIS A 70 1.02 -16.86 -6.77
N TRP A 71 1.77 -15.77 -6.99
CA TRP A 71 1.22 -14.43 -7.07
C TRP A 71 0.34 -14.27 -8.30
N LEU A 72 0.76 -14.84 -9.44
CA LEU A 72 -0.04 -14.89 -10.68
C LEU A 72 -1.38 -15.60 -10.50
N ARG A 73 -1.49 -16.50 -9.51
CA ARG A 73 -2.70 -17.27 -9.20
C ARG A 73 -3.49 -16.69 -8.02
N GLY A 74 -3.00 -15.62 -7.38
CA GLY A 74 -3.63 -15.04 -6.18
C GLY A 74 -3.53 -15.90 -4.93
N LEU A 75 -2.66 -16.91 -4.88
CA LEU A 75 -2.56 -17.89 -3.79
C LEU A 75 -1.39 -17.64 -2.82
N VAL A 76 -0.81 -16.44 -2.84
CA VAL A 76 0.29 -16.09 -1.93
C VAL A 76 -0.27 -15.95 -0.52
N GLN A 77 0.16 -16.80 0.40
CA GLN A 77 -0.27 -16.76 1.81
C GLN A 77 0.39 -15.61 2.57
N GLU A 78 1.65 -15.31 2.27
CA GLU A 78 2.39 -14.19 2.87
C GLU A 78 3.04 -13.38 1.75
N GLY A 79 2.43 -12.23 1.45
CA GLY A 79 2.98 -11.25 0.52
C GLY A 79 4.10 -10.46 1.19
N ARG A 80 5.25 -11.10 1.41
CA ARG A 80 6.49 -10.32 1.61
C ARG A 80 6.83 -9.55 0.36
#